data_AF-M2RY45-F1
#
_entry.id   AF-M2RY45-F1
#
_cell.length_a   1.000
_cell.length_b   1.000
_cell.length_c   1.000
_cell.angle_alpha   90.00
_cell.angle_beta   90.00
_cell.angle_gamma   90.00
#
_symmetry.space_group_name_H-M   'P 1'
#
loop_
_entity.id
_entity.type
_entity.pdbx_description
1 polymer ?
#
loop_
_entity_poly.entity_id
_entity_poly.type
_entity_poly.pdbx_seq_one_letter_code
_entity_poly.pdbx_strand_id
1 'polypeptide(L)'
;MSGIGDAFGRKFYQIKTHVGAGQKTMDSDVQYAKNKLSESYKKFKNILDVIKKLAPTVHATNLMQVEVLTSLGDCVVNTSPETKSDIDSIISTFQKIDEGVNTYETRIESDIIVPLKTYMEQFKVMEKRFEICHNRRVDMDRYHDSVLSISKKPPGKQ
;
A
#
# COMPACT_ATOMS: atom_id res chain seq x y z
N MET A 1 6.11 -31.02 18.44
CA MET A 1 4.65 -30.86 18.33
C MET A 1 4.12 -29.75 19.26
N SER A 2 4.64 -28.50 19.22
CA SER A 2 4.25 -27.45 20.20
C SER A 2 3.45 -26.26 19.64
N GLY A 3 3.28 -26.13 18.31
CA GLY A 3 2.77 -24.88 17.72
C GLY A 3 1.32 -24.52 18.04
N ILE A 4 0.45 -25.51 18.23
CA ILE A 4 -1.00 -25.27 18.45
C ILE A 4 -1.27 -24.90 19.91
N GLY A 5 -0.68 -25.62 20.87
CA GLY A 5 -0.84 -25.32 22.30
C GLY A 5 -0.34 -23.93 22.67
N ASP A 6 0.79 -23.50 22.10
CA ASP A 6 1.34 -22.17 22.32
C ASP A 6 0.49 -21.04 21.72
N ALA A 7 -0.20 -21.29 20.60
CA ALA A 7 -1.11 -20.31 20.00
C ALA A 7 -2.38 -20.10 20.84
N PHE A 8 -2.97 -21.18 21.37
CA PHE A 8 -4.10 -21.10 22.29
C PHE A 8 -3.71 -20.42 23.61
N GLY A 9 -2.55 -20.79 24.18
CA GLY A 9 -2.02 -20.16 25.38
C GLY A 9 -1.79 -18.66 25.23
N ARG A 10 -1.28 -18.20 24.07
CA ARG A 10 -1.14 -16.78 23.75
C ARG A 10 -2.48 -16.05 23.69
N LYS A 11 -3.46 -16.56 22.95
CA LYS A 11 -4.79 -15.93 22.85
C LYS A 11 -5.47 -15.81 24.22
N PHE A 12 -5.40 -16.88 25.02
CA PHE A 12 -5.93 -16.87 26.37
C PHE A 12 -5.23 -15.82 27.26
N TYR A 13 -3.91 -15.72 27.18
CA TYR A 13 -3.15 -14.72 27.93
C TYR A 13 -3.44 -13.28 27.47
N GLN A 14 -3.64 -13.04 26.18
CA GLN A 14 -4.08 -11.74 25.65
C GLN A 14 -5.45 -11.33 26.22
N ILE A 15 -6.39 -12.28 26.35
CA ILE A 15 -7.69 -12.01 26.99
C ILE A 15 -7.49 -11.70 28.48
N LYS A 16 -6.67 -12.51 29.18
CA LYS A 16 -6.35 -12.33 30.60
C LYS A 16 -5.75 -10.95 30.90
N THR A 17 -4.83 -10.49 30.05
CA THR A 17 -4.22 -9.14 30.18
C THR A 17 -5.21 -8.03 29.82
N HIS A 18 -6.13 -8.26 28.87
CA HIS A 18 -7.15 -7.27 28.52
C HIS A 18 -8.14 -7.00 29.66
N VAL A 19 -8.47 -8.02 30.47
CA VAL A 19 -9.32 -7.88 31.66
C VAL A 19 -8.55 -7.46 32.92
N GLY A 20 -7.27 -7.07 32.78
CA GLY A 20 -6.42 -6.60 33.89
C GLY A 20 -5.88 -7.69 34.81
N ALA A 21 -6.07 -8.97 34.47
CA ALA A 21 -5.69 -10.11 35.31
C ALA A 21 -4.27 -10.64 35.04
N GLY A 22 -3.47 -9.97 34.20
CA GLY A 22 -2.08 -10.34 33.88
C GLY A 22 -1.24 -9.12 33.51
N GLN A 23 0.08 -9.24 33.63
CA GLN A 23 1.00 -8.17 33.26
C GLN A 23 1.02 -7.97 31.74
N LYS A 24 1.07 -6.72 31.27
CA LYS A 24 1.16 -6.41 29.85
C LYS A 24 2.27 -5.41 29.61
N THR A 25 3.30 -5.83 28.87
CA THR A 25 4.37 -4.92 28.46
C THR A 25 3.85 -3.97 27.37
N MET A 26 3.76 -2.70 27.72
CA MET A 26 3.44 -1.61 26.79
C MET A 26 4.74 -1.08 26.18
N ASP A 27 4.83 -1.15 24.85
CA ASP A 27 5.99 -0.68 24.10
C ASP A 27 5.51 0.38 23.11
N SER A 28 5.54 1.64 23.58
CA SER A 28 5.07 2.80 22.83
C SER A 28 5.88 3.04 21.57
N ASP A 29 7.19 2.77 21.61
CA ASP A 29 8.11 3.05 20.52
C ASP A 29 7.87 2.05 19.37
N VAL A 30 7.71 0.77 19.69
CA VAL A 30 7.35 -0.26 18.70
C VAL A 30 5.96 0.00 18.13
N GLN A 31 4.99 0.43 18.95
CA GLN A 31 3.66 0.77 18.47
C GLN A 31 3.67 1.99 17.54
N TYR A 32 4.44 3.03 17.90
CA TYR A 32 4.65 4.20 17.07
C TYR A 32 5.30 3.83 15.73
N ALA A 33 6.38 3.03 15.75
CA ALA A 33 7.06 2.57 14.55
C ALA A 33 6.14 1.75 13.63
N LYS A 34 5.30 0.87 14.21
CA LYS A 34 4.31 0.08 13.47
C LYS A 34 3.26 0.98 12.79
N ASN A 35 2.75 1.99 13.50
CA ASN A 35 1.79 2.94 12.94
C ASN A 35 2.40 3.74 11.79
N LYS A 36 3.61 4.27 11.99
CA LYS A 36 4.35 5.02 10.96
C LYS A 36 4.63 4.17 9.71
N LEU A 37 4.97 2.88 9.89
CA LEU A 37 5.14 1.94 8.78
C LEU A 37 3.82 1.77 8.00
N SER A 38 2.70 1.56 8.70
CA SER A 38 1.38 1.38 8.09
C SER A 38 0.93 2.62 7.30
N GLU A 39 1.10 3.81 7.88
CA GLU A 39 0.80 5.08 7.22
C GLU A 39 1.66 5.30 5.98
N SER A 40 2.97 5.03 6.09
CA SER A 40 3.90 5.13 4.97
C SER A 40 3.51 4.18 3.84
N TYR A 41 3.16 2.92 4.17
CA TYR A 41 2.68 1.95 3.17
C TYR A 41 1.43 2.45 2.44
N LYS A 42 0.44 2.97 3.16
CA LYS A 42 -0.78 3.53 2.57
C LYS A 42 -0.47 4.70 1.64
N LYS A 43 0.45 5.58 2.05
CA LYS A 43 0.90 6.72 1.23
C LYS A 43 1.52 6.23 -0.08
N PHE A 44 2.46 5.28 -0.03
CA PHE A 44 3.08 4.73 -1.24
C PHE A 44 2.10 3.99 -2.13
N LYS A 45 1.16 3.23 -1.54
CA LYS A 45 0.09 2.55 -2.29
C LYS A 45 -0.77 3.55 -3.05
N ASN A 46 -1.22 4.63 -2.39
CA ASN A 46 -2.02 5.66 -3.03
C ASN A 46 -1.26 6.34 -4.18
N ILE A 47 0.02 6.66 -3.97
CA ILE A 47 0.88 7.23 -5.02
C ILE A 47 0.98 6.28 -6.21
N LEU A 48 1.24 5.00 -5.96
CA LEU A 48 1.33 3.97 -7.00
C LEU A 48 0.03 3.86 -7.80
N ASP A 49 -1.12 3.88 -7.13
CA ASP A 49 -2.43 3.77 -7.78
C ASP A 49 -2.76 5.00 -8.63
N VAL A 50 -2.30 6.19 -8.24
CA VAL A 50 -2.42 7.41 -9.06
C VAL A 50 -1.51 7.32 -10.29
N ILE A 51 -0.25 6.98 -10.10
CA ILE A 51 0.75 6.93 -11.18
C ILE A 51 0.33 5.94 -12.28
N LYS A 52 -0.15 4.76 -11.90
CA LYS A 52 -0.65 3.74 -12.83
C LYS A 52 -1.80 4.22 -13.73
N LYS A 53 -2.55 5.23 -13.30
CA LYS A 53 -3.70 5.76 -14.04
C LYS A 53 -3.32 6.90 -14.99
N LEU A 54 -2.14 7.52 -14.83
CA LEU A 54 -1.78 8.71 -15.59
C LEU A 54 -1.73 8.46 -17.09
N ALA A 55 -0.89 7.51 -17.55
CA ALA A 55 -0.77 7.22 -18.98
C ALA A 55 -2.11 6.79 -19.63
N PRO A 56 -2.88 5.85 -19.04
CA PRO A 56 -4.20 5.50 -19.57
C PRO A 56 -5.18 6.68 -19.61
N THR A 57 -5.15 7.56 -18.60
CA THR A 57 -6.04 8.74 -18.55
C THR A 57 -5.68 9.75 -19.64
N VAL A 58 -4.40 10.00 -19.87
CA VAL A 58 -3.95 10.89 -20.95
C VAL A 58 -4.34 10.32 -22.31
N HIS A 59 -4.09 9.03 -22.55
CA HIS A 59 -4.48 8.37 -23.80
C HIS A 59 -6.00 8.47 -24.05
N ALA A 60 -6.81 8.12 -23.04
CA ALA A 60 -8.27 8.20 -23.16
C ALA A 60 -8.77 9.63 -23.40
N THR A 61 -8.17 10.62 -22.74
CA THR A 61 -8.54 12.04 -22.92
C THR A 61 -8.17 12.53 -24.33
N ASN A 62 -6.99 12.17 -24.83
CA ASN A 62 -6.56 12.51 -26.19
C ASN A 62 -7.50 11.90 -27.24
N LEU A 63 -7.89 10.63 -27.08
CA LEU A 63 -8.84 9.97 -27.98
C LEU A 63 -10.17 10.73 -28.07
N MET A 64 -10.75 11.12 -26.93
CA MET A 64 -12.00 11.89 -26.90
C MET A 64 -11.83 13.26 -27.57
N GLN A 65 -10.70 13.93 -27.36
CA GLN A 65 -10.43 15.24 -27.98
C GLN A 65 -10.31 15.12 -29.51
N VAL A 66 -9.62 14.09 -30.00
CA VAL A 66 -9.51 13.80 -31.43
C VAL A 66 -10.88 13.49 -32.04
N GLU A 67 -11.72 12.71 -31.37
CA GLU A 67 -13.07 12.38 -31.83
C GLU A 67 -13.96 13.63 -31.97
N VAL A 68 -13.94 14.51 -30.96
CA VAL A 68 -14.69 15.78 -30.99
C VAL A 68 -14.19 16.69 -32.12
N LEU A 69 -12.88 16.81 -32.28
CA LEU A 69 -12.29 17.64 -33.33
C LEU A 69 -12.54 17.09 -34.73
N THR A 70 -12.52 15.77 -34.89
CA THR A 70 -12.86 15.11 -36.16
C THR A 70 -14.31 15.43 -36.54
N SER A 71 -15.23 15.28 -35.59
CA SER A 71 -16.65 15.60 -35.80
C SER A 71 -16.87 17.08 -36.16
N LEU A 72 -16.15 17.99 -35.50
CA LEU A 72 -16.19 19.41 -35.82
C LEU A 72 -15.64 19.69 -37.23
N GLY A 73 -14.55 19.03 -37.59
CA GLY A 73 -13.92 19.10 -38.91
C GLY A 73 -14.88 18.71 -40.03
N ASP A 74 -15.66 17.64 -39.84
CA ASP A 74 -16.64 17.17 -40.81
C ASP A 74 -17.77 18.18 -41.05
N CYS A 75 -18.17 18.95 -40.02
CA CYS A 75 -19.18 20.00 -40.14
C CYS A 75 -18.70 21.22 -40.94
N VAL A 76 -17.39 21.50 -40.96
CA VAL A 76 -16.84 22.73 -41.56
C VAL A 76 -16.09 22.51 -42.88
N VAL A 77 -15.91 21.24 -43.30
CA VAL A 77 -15.08 20.87 -44.45
C VAL A 77 -15.45 21.59 -45.75
N ASN A 78 -16.73 21.88 -45.96
CA ASN A 78 -17.25 22.52 -47.18
C ASN A 78 -17.58 24.02 -47.00
N THR A 79 -17.49 24.54 -45.78
CA THR A 79 -17.92 25.90 -45.43
C THR A 79 -16.78 26.81 -44.99
N SER A 80 -15.74 26.26 -44.37
CA SER A 80 -14.55 27.02 -43.95
C SER A 80 -13.28 26.17 -44.04
N PRO A 81 -12.60 26.16 -45.20
CA PRO A 81 -11.36 25.42 -45.40
C PRO A 81 -10.22 25.82 -44.44
N GLU A 82 -10.15 27.10 -44.09
CA GLU A 82 -9.16 27.63 -43.14
C GLU A 82 -9.38 27.02 -41.74
N THR A 83 -10.63 27.03 -41.26
CA THR A 83 -10.99 26.41 -39.97
C THR A 83 -10.74 24.90 -39.99
N LYS A 84 -11.00 24.21 -41.11
CA LYS A 84 -10.67 22.79 -41.24
C LYS A 84 -9.16 22.54 -41.08
N SER A 85 -8.34 23.37 -41.72
CA SER A 85 -6.87 23.29 -41.59
C SER A 85 -6.40 23.50 -40.15
N ASP A 86 -7.00 24.45 -39.43
CA ASP A 86 -6.68 24.69 -38.02
C ASP A 86 -7.04 23.47 -37.14
N ILE A 87 -8.21 22.87 -37.37
CA ILE A 87 -8.64 21.66 -36.69
C ILE A 87 -7.66 20.50 -36.93
N ASP A 88 -7.24 20.30 -38.18
CA ASP A 88 -6.30 19.23 -38.54
C ASP A 88 -4.93 19.41 -37.88
N SER A 89 -4.46 20.66 -37.77
CA SER A 89 -3.24 21.01 -37.04
C SER A 89 -3.34 20.65 -35.56
N ILE A 90 -4.49 20.92 -34.92
CA ILE A 90 -4.74 20.55 -33.52
C ILE A 90 -4.81 19.02 -33.36
N ILE A 91 -5.50 18.31 -34.26
CA ILE A 91 -5.54 16.83 -34.26
C ILE A 91 -4.13 16.24 -34.35
N SER A 92 -3.29 16.76 -35.26
CA SER A 92 -1.89 16.34 -35.37
C SER A 92 -1.10 16.56 -34.08
N THR A 93 -1.41 17.61 -33.32
CA THR A 93 -0.80 17.85 -32.01
C THR A 93 -1.20 16.76 -31.01
N PHE A 94 -2.48 16.37 -30.95
CA PHE A 94 -2.94 15.29 -30.07
C PHE A 94 -2.36 13.92 -30.45
N GLN A 95 -2.20 13.64 -31.75
CA GLN A 95 -1.52 12.43 -32.21
C GLN A 95 -0.06 12.35 -31.74
N LYS A 96 0.68 13.47 -31.80
CA LYS A 96 2.06 13.54 -31.27
C LYS A 96 2.12 13.36 -29.76
N ILE A 97 1.13 13.88 -29.01
CA ILE A 97 1.04 13.63 -27.57
C ILE A 97 0.87 12.13 -27.34
N ASP A 98 0.01 11.45 -28.10
CA ASP A 98 -0.25 10.02 -27.95
C ASP A 98 0.98 9.14 -28.22
N GLU A 99 1.76 9.47 -29.25
CA GLU A 99 3.06 8.83 -29.50
C GLU A 99 4.02 9.00 -28.30
N GLY A 100 4.03 10.19 -27.70
CA GLY A 100 4.78 10.49 -26.50
C GLY A 100 4.31 9.70 -25.27
N VAL A 101 3.00 9.44 -25.15
CA VAL A 101 2.39 8.69 -24.04
C VAL A 101 2.92 7.26 -24.00
N ASN A 102 3.10 6.58 -25.13
CA ASN A 102 3.65 5.22 -25.16
C ASN A 102 5.07 5.14 -24.59
N THR A 103 5.90 6.12 -24.94
CA THR A 103 7.28 6.22 -24.40
C THR A 103 7.23 6.54 -22.90
N TYR A 104 6.36 7.47 -22.51
CA TYR A 104 6.14 7.85 -21.12
C TYR A 104 5.65 6.67 -20.27
N GLU A 105 4.69 5.88 -20.75
CA GLU A 105 4.15 4.70 -20.06
C GLU A 105 5.24 3.68 -19.78
N THR A 106 6.04 3.37 -20.81
CA THR A 106 7.17 2.42 -20.68
C THR A 106 8.15 2.89 -19.61
N ARG A 107 8.53 4.17 -19.64
CA ARG A 107 9.46 4.76 -18.65
C ARG A 107 8.86 4.82 -17.25
N ILE A 108 7.59 5.15 -17.12
CA ILE A 108 6.93 5.14 -15.80
C ILE A 108 6.89 3.73 -15.22
N GLU A 109 6.62 2.71 -16.04
CA GLU A 109 6.62 1.33 -15.55
C GLU A 109 8.01 0.93 -15.06
N SER A 110 9.06 1.17 -15.87
CA SER A 110 10.44 0.77 -15.55
C SER A 110 11.08 1.58 -14.44
N ASP A 111 10.91 2.90 -14.46
CA ASP A 111 11.69 3.82 -13.63
C ASP A 111 11.00 4.10 -12.29
N ILE A 112 9.68 3.91 -12.20
CA ILE A 112 8.89 4.30 -11.03
C ILE A 112 8.04 3.14 -10.49
N ILE A 113 7.16 2.56 -11.30
CA ILE A 113 6.17 1.59 -10.82
C ILE A 113 6.85 0.31 -10.32
N VAL A 114 7.76 -0.27 -11.11
CA VAL A 114 8.47 -1.51 -10.73
C VAL A 114 9.35 -1.30 -9.49
N PRO A 115 10.19 -0.26 -9.41
CA PRO A 115 10.96 0.04 -8.19
C PRO A 115 10.07 0.26 -6.96
N LEU A 116 8.97 1.01 -7.11
CA LEU A 116 8.06 1.29 -6.00
C LEU A 116 7.35 0.02 -5.51
N LYS A 117 6.86 -0.83 -6.42
CA LYS A 117 6.31 -2.16 -6.07
C LYS A 117 7.34 -2.98 -5.29
N THR A 118 8.58 -3.04 -5.77
CA THR A 118 9.67 -3.80 -5.15
C THR A 118 10.00 -3.27 -3.74
N TYR A 119 10.08 -1.95 -3.58
CA TYR A 119 10.28 -1.32 -2.27
C TYR A 119 9.12 -1.61 -1.32
N MET A 120 7.88 -1.58 -1.80
CA MET A 120 6.69 -1.87 -1.01
C MET A 120 6.63 -3.31 -0.49
N GLU A 121 7.28 -4.29 -1.14
CA GLU A 121 7.38 -5.66 -0.60
C GLU A 121 8.14 -5.72 0.73
N GLN A 122 9.06 -4.79 0.98
CA GLN A 122 9.78 -4.69 2.25
C GLN A 122 8.84 -4.39 3.42
N PHE A 123 7.73 -3.69 3.18
CA PHE A 123 6.73 -3.39 4.21
C PHE A 123 6.03 -4.65 4.70
N LYS A 124 5.72 -5.61 3.80
CA LYS A 124 5.12 -6.90 4.19
C LYS A 124 6.06 -7.70 5.08
N VAL A 125 7.36 -7.67 4.79
CA VAL A 125 8.37 -8.32 5.64
C VAL A 125 8.41 -7.66 7.03
N MET A 126 8.40 -6.34 7.08
CA MET A 126 8.42 -5.61 8.35
C MET A 126 7.13 -5.80 9.17
N GLU A 127 5.97 -5.85 8.53
CA GLU A 127 4.69 -6.14 9.18
C GLU A 127 4.70 -7.53 9.86
N LYS A 128 5.18 -8.55 9.15
CA LYS A 128 5.39 -9.89 9.72
C LYS A 128 6.35 -9.87 10.91
N ARG A 129 7.44 -9.08 10.84
CA ARG A 129 8.39 -8.95 11.95
C ARG A 129 7.76 -8.28 13.17
N PHE A 130 6.94 -7.25 12.98
CA PHE A 130 6.17 -6.63 14.07
C PHE A 130 5.19 -7.61 14.71
N GLU A 131 4.53 -8.46 13.93
CA GLU A 131 3.64 -9.51 14.45
C GLU A 131 4.42 -10.55 15.27
N ILE A 132 5.55 -11.02 14.76
CA ILE A 132 6.44 -11.95 15.50
C ILE A 132 6.93 -11.32 16.80
N CYS A 133 7.38 -10.06 16.76
CA CYS A 133 7.81 -9.31 17.95
C CYS A 133 6.67 -9.21 18.98
N HIS A 134 5.46 -8.87 18.54
CA HIS A 134 4.29 -8.82 19.41
C HIS A 134 3.99 -10.18 20.05
N ASN A 135 3.99 -11.26 19.27
CA ASN A 135 3.76 -12.61 19.76
C ASN A 135 4.80 -13.03 20.81
N ARG A 136 6.08 -12.78 20.55
CA ARG A 136 7.16 -13.08 21.50
C ARG A 136 7.04 -12.28 22.79
N ARG A 137 6.58 -11.03 22.71
CA ARG A 137 6.31 -10.21 23.90
C ARG A 137 5.21 -10.81 24.77
N VAL A 138 4.11 -11.23 24.15
CA VAL A 138 3.01 -11.92 24.84
C VAL A 138 3.49 -13.21 25.50
N ASP A 139 4.36 -13.97 24.83
CA ASP A 139 4.97 -15.17 25.41
C ASP A 139 5.85 -14.82 26.62
N MET A 140 6.71 -13.79 26.52
CA MET A 140 7.53 -13.33 27.63
C MET A 140 6.70 -12.89 28.84
N ASP A 141 5.65 -12.10 28.63
CA ASP A 141 4.74 -11.67 29.70
C ASP A 141 4.06 -12.89 30.36
N ARG A 142 3.61 -13.87 29.55
CA ARG A 142 3.04 -15.13 30.04
C ARG A 142 4.02 -15.92 30.91
N TYR A 143 5.27 -16.06 30.46
CA TYR A 143 6.30 -16.77 31.20
C TYR A 143 6.69 -16.03 32.48
N HIS A 144 6.81 -14.71 32.43
CA HIS A 144 7.07 -13.87 33.61
C HIS A 144 6.00 -14.08 34.68
N ASP A 145 4.71 -14.00 34.32
CA ASP A 145 3.61 -14.27 35.23
C ASP A 145 3.64 -15.71 35.78
N SER A 146 4.01 -16.69 34.95
CA SER A 146 4.16 -18.08 35.38
C SER A 146 5.27 -18.23 36.42
N VAL A 147 6.44 -17.63 36.18
CA VAL A 147 7.58 -17.65 37.12
C VAL A 147 7.19 -16.98 38.44
N LEU A 148 6.56 -15.80 38.39
CA LEU A 148 6.05 -15.11 39.59
C LEU A 148 5.02 -15.94 40.36
N SER A 149 4.19 -16.73 39.67
CA SER A 149 3.21 -17.59 40.33
C SER A 149 3.86 -18.78 41.06
N ILE A 150 4.96 -19.31 40.51
CA ILE A 150 5.72 -20.41 41.13
C ILE A 150 6.51 -19.90 42.33
N SER A 151 7.17 -18.75 42.21
CA SER A 151 7.95 -18.15 43.31
C SER A 151 7.09 -17.73 44.50
N LYS A 152 5.79 -17.48 44.29
CA LYS A 152 4.81 -17.19 45.36
C LYS A 152 4.28 -18.44 46.07
N LYS A 153 4.60 -19.67 45.62
CA LYS A 153 4.16 -20.91 46.29
C LYS A 153 5.12 -21.28 47.44
N PRO A 154 4.60 -21.66 48.63
CA PRO A 154 5.44 -22.00 49.78
C PRO A 154 6.27 -23.28 49.53
N PRO A 155 7.41 -23.47 50.24
CA PRO A 155 8.46 -24.47 49.92
C PRO A 155 8.09 -25.97 49.96
N GLY A 156 6.81 -26.33 50.20
CA GLY A 156 6.35 -27.71 50.31
C GLY A 156 5.32 -28.13 49.24
N LYS A 157 5.03 -27.27 48.26
CA LYS A 157 4.07 -27.55 47.16
C LYS A 157 4.58 -27.02 45.80
N GLN A 158 5.90 -27.04 45.62
CA GLN A 158 6.53 -26.72 44.34
C GLN A 158 6.41 -27.89 43.37
#